data_AF-A0A9N9CZA0-F1
#
_entry.id   AF-A0A9N9CZA0-F1
#
_cell.length_a   1.000
_cell.length_b   1.000
_cell.length_c   1.000
_cell.angle_alpha   90.00
_cell.angle_beta   90.00
_cell.angle_gamma   90.00
#
_symmetry.space_group_name_H-M   'P 1'
#
loop_
_entity.id
_entity.type
_entity.pdbx_description
1 polymer ?
#
loop_
_entity_poly.entity_id
_entity_poly.type
_entity_poly.pdbx_seq_one_letter_code
_entity_poly.pdbx_strand_id
1 'polypeptide(L)'
;MALVERDKIRRWESLTPKEKVVGATKTTINLGVIALGIGLFGTVFYFLTHELFSPAGSTKVFGEALEKIRTHPQCQEALGTPIKGLGQPGHSRRHRNMRVHLNNVMKTDGTEHRVMKFYVEGPVRYGIAFLDQAKDENDNWKTEVLVVDLPANGLHRPRRIFVEYDEKALSKEGVK
;
A
#
# COMPACT_ATOMS: atom_id res chain seq x y z
N MET A 1 58.78 -6.55 -10.91
CA MET A 1 57.56 -5.71 -10.96
C MET A 1 57.36 -5.33 -12.43
N ALA A 2 56.59 -6.12 -13.18
CA ALA A 2 56.42 -5.91 -14.62
C ALA A 2 55.43 -4.76 -14.83
N LEU A 3 55.92 -3.66 -15.40
CA LEU A 3 55.09 -2.54 -15.81
C LEU A 3 54.22 -3.01 -16.97
N VAL A 4 52.93 -3.17 -16.72
CA VAL A 4 51.92 -3.33 -17.76
C VAL A 4 52.02 -2.09 -18.63
N GLU A 5 52.60 -2.23 -19.81
CA GLU A 5 52.68 -1.16 -20.81
C GLU A 5 51.26 -0.81 -21.22
N ARG A 6 50.80 0.37 -20.79
CA ARG A 6 49.50 0.87 -21.22
C ARG A 6 49.61 1.19 -22.70
N ASP A 7 48.93 0.38 -23.51
CA ASP A 7 48.68 0.66 -24.93
C ASP A 7 48.25 2.13 -25.06
N LYS A 8 49.11 2.94 -25.72
CA LYS A 8 48.83 4.34 -26.03
C LYS A 8 47.51 4.37 -26.81
N ILE A 9 46.49 5.01 -26.24
CA ILE A 9 45.19 5.21 -26.90
C ILE A 9 45.46 5.96 -28.22
N ARG A 10 45.47 5.24 -29.34
CA ARG A 10 45.74 5.81 -30.67
C ARG A 10 44.60 6.76 -31.04
N ARG A 11 44.96 7.97 -31.48
CA ARG A 11 44.02 9.02 -31.88
C ARG A 11 43.23 8.55 -33.11
N TRP A 12 41.91 8.78 -33.13
CA TRP A 12 40.98 8.33 -34.19
C TRP A 12 41.45 8.65 -35.62
N GLU A 13 42.13 9.78 -35.78
CA GLU A 13 42.67 10.26 -37.05
C GLU A 13 43.77 9.36 -37.63
N SER A 14 44.55 8.67 -36.79
CA SER A 14 45.67 7.81 -37.21
C SER A 14 45.29 6.34 -37.44
N LEU A 15 43.99 6.01 -37.45
CA LEU A 15 43.51 4.64 -37.62
C LEU A 15 43.26 4.31 -39.11
N THR A 16 43.61 3.10 -39.51
CA THR A 16 43.28 2.57 -40.85
C THR A 16 41.77 2.40 -41.01
N PRO A 17 41.22 2.38 -42.25
CA PRO A 17 39.78 2.21 -42.48
C PRO A 17 39.22 0.95 -41.81
N LYS A 18 39.99 -0.16 -41.76
CA LYS A 18 39.61 -1.41 -41.10
C LYS A 18 39.53 -1.25 -39.57
N GLU A 19 40.50 -0.57 -38.96
CA GLU A 19 40.50 -0.31 -37.51
C GLU A 19 39.38 0.64 -37.07
N LYS A 20 39.03 1.63 -37.92
CA LYS A 20 37.89 2.52 -37.70
C LYS A 20 36.56 1.75 -37.72
N VAL A 21 36.38 0.83 -38.66
CA VAL A 21 35.20 -0.05 -38.71
C VAL A 21 35.11 -0.90 -37.45
N VAL A 22 36.21 -1.54 -37.03
CA VAL A 22 36.25 -2.36 -35.80
C VAL A 22 35.94 -1.53 -34.54
N GLY A 23 36.47 -0.30 -34.45
CA GLY A 23 36.18 0.62 -33.35
C GLY A 23 34.72 1.09 -33.33
N ALA A 24 34.15 1.38 -34.50
CA ALA A 24 32.73 1.71 -34.65
C ALA A 24 31.85 0.52 -34.23
N THR A 25 32.17 -0.70 -34.67
CA THR A 25 31.44 -1.92 -34.29
C THR A 25 31.45 -2.17 -32.79
N LYS A 26 32.61 -2.02 -32.13
CA LYS A 26 32.71 -2.16 -30.66
C LYS A 26 31.83 -1.15 -29.92
N THR A 27 31.81 0.10 -30.39
CA THR A 27 30.97 1.16 -29.81
C THR A 27 29.49 0.86 -29.99
N THR A 28 29.08 0.41 -31.18
CA THR A 28 27.70 0.02 -31.48
C THR A 28 27.24 -1.17 -30.63
N ILE A 29 28.09 -2.17 -30.43
CA ILE A 29 27.77 -3.31 -29.56
C ILE A 29 27.59 -2.87 -28.11
N ASN A 30 28.51 -2.05 -27.58
CA ASN A 30 28.41 -1.54 -26.21
C ASN A 30 27.13 -0.72 -26.00
N LEU A 31 26.80 0.18 -26.94
CA LEU A 31 25.55 0.95 -26.89
C LEU A 31 24.32 0.05 -27.02
N GLY A 32 24.38 -0.99 -27.86
CA GLY A 32 23.30 -1.97 -28.00
C GLY A 32 23.05 -2.75 -26.70
N VAL A 33 24.10 -3.20 -26.02
CA VAL A 33 24.00 -3.89 -24.73
C VAL A 33 23.44 -2.97 -23.65
N ILE A 34 23.89 -1.70 -23.61
CA ILE A 34 23.36 -0.71 -22.67
C ILE A 34 21.88 -0.45 -22.93
N ALA A 35 21.48 -0.27 -24.19
CA ALA A 35 20.08 -0.04 -24.57
C ALA A 35 19.19 -1.23 -24.19
N LEU A 36 19.65 -2.46 -24.42
CA LEU A 36 18.95 -3.67 -23.99
C LEU A 36 18.80 -3.74 -22.47
N GLY A 37 19.87 -3.41 -21.73
CA GLY A 37 19.84 -3.38 -20.27
C GLY A 37 18.82 -2.36 -19.73
N ILE A 38 18.80 -1.16 -20.30
CA ILE A 38 17.83 -0.11 -19.94
C ILE A 38 16.41 -0.55 -20.30
N GLY A 39 16.20 -1.18 -21.47
CA GLY A 39 14.90 -1.71 -21.87
C GLY A 39 14.37 -2.72 -20.87
N LEU A 40 15.15 -3.76 -20.55
CA LEU A 40 14.76 -4.80 -19.61
C LEU A 40 14.53 -4.24 -18.19
N PHE A 41 15.44 -3.39 -17.71
CA PHE A 41 15.31 -2.76 -16.40
C PHE A 41 14.09 -1.86 -16.33
N GLY A 42 13.86 -1.03 -17.36
CA GLY A 42 12.70 -0.15 -17.45
C GLY A 42 11.37 -0.93 -17.45
N THR A 43 11.30 -2.07 -18.13
CA THR A 43 10.12 -2.94 -18.11
C THR A 43 9.85 -3.48 -16.71
N VAL A 44 10.84 -4.10 -16.06
CA VAL A 44 10.66 -4.64 -14.70
C VAL A 44 10.32 -3.53 -13.71
N PHE A 45 11.02 -2.39 -13.79
CA PHE A 45 10.77 -1.23 -12.95
C PHE A 45 9.35 -0.66 -13.13
N TYR A 46 8.86 -0.60 -14.38
CA TYR A 46 7.49 -0.19 -14.68
C TYR A 46 6.46 -1.10 -14.01
N PHE A 47 6.58 -2.41 -14.16
CA PHE A 47 5.65 -3.36 -13.52
C PHE A 47 5.71 -3.29 -11.99
N LEU A 48 6.92 -3.19 -11.41
CA LEU A 48 7.08 -3.08 -9.96
C LEU A 48 6.45 -1.80 -9.41
N THR A 49 6.70 -0.66 -10.05
CA THR A 49 6.12 0.62 -9.61
C THR A 49 4.61 0.61 -9.77
N HIS A 50 4.09 0.07 -10.87
CA HIS A 50 2.64 -0.04 -11.08
C HIS A 50 1.96 -0.90 -10.02
N GLU A 51 2.55 -2.04 -9.67
CA GLU A 51 2.01 -2.94 -8.65
C GLU A 51 2.09 -2.32 -7.24
N LEU A 52 3.22 -1.70 -6.90
CA LEU A 52 3.42 -1.10 -5.57
C LEU A 52 2.55 0.13 -5.31
N PHE A 53 2.30 0.94 -6.34
CA PHE A 53 1.40 2.09 -6.26
C PHE A 53 -0.05 1.75 -6.60
N SER A 54 -0.36 0.46 -6.83
CA SER A 54 -1.73 0.01 -6.93
C SER A 54 -2.50 0.41 -5.65
N PRO A 55 -3.74 0.93 -5.76
CA PRO A 55 -4.55 1.38 -4.62
C PRO A 55 -4.81 0.33 -3.53
N ALA A 56 -4.37 -0.92 -3.73
CA ALA A 56 -4.60 -2.06 -2.85
C ALA A 56 -3.77 -2.09 -1.55
N GLY A 57 -2.85 -1.16 -1.33
CA GLY A 57 -1.97 -1.17 -0.16
C GLY A 57 -2.71 -0.96 1.16
N SER A 58 -2.48 -1.85 2.14
CA SER A 58 -3.10 -1.80 3.48
C SER A 58 -2.89 -0.46 4.22
N THR A 59 -1.77 0.21 3.96
CA THR A 59 -1.45 1.51 4.59
C THR A 59 -2.30 2.65 4.03
N LYS A 60 -2.58 2.63 2.72
CA LYS A 60 -3.44 3.64 2.07
C LYS A 60 -4.88 3.50 2.56
N VAL A 61 -5.40 2.26 2.54
CA VAL A 61 -6.73 1.92 3.05
C VAL A 61 -6.88 2.31 4.53
N PHE A 62 -5.88 2.03 5.35
CA PHE A 62 -5.86 2.46 6.76
C PHE A 62 -5.89 3.99 6.91
N GLY A 63 -5.06 4.71 6.13
CA GLY A 63 -5.00 6.17 6.17
C GLY A 63 -6.34 6.80 5.81
N GLU A 64 -6.96 6.36 4.71
CA GLU A 64 -8.27 6.83 4.27
C GLU A 64 -9.36 6.54 5.30
N ALA A 65 -9.41 5.32 5.86
CA ALA A 65 -10.38 4.98 6.90
C ALA A 65 -10.18 5.81 8.18
N LEU A 66 -8.93 6.04 8.58
CA LEU A 66 -8.61 6.86 9.75
C LEU A 66 -8.98 8.33 9.54
N GLU A 67 -8.77 8.87 8.35
CA GLU A 67 -9.20 10.23 8.01
C GLU A 67 -10.72 10.37 8.05
N LYS A 68 -11.46 9.41 7.49
CA LYS A 68 -12.93 9.37 7.57
C LYS A 68 -13.42 9.38 9.02
N ILE A 69 -12.80 8.58 9.90
CA ILE A 69 -13.11 8.58 11.34
C ILE A 69 -12.79 9.94 11.98
N ARG A 70 -11.66 10.56 11.61
CA ARG A 70 -11.26 11.87 12.13
C ARG A 70 -12.21 12.98 11.74
N THR A 71 -12.80 12.92 10.54
CA THR A 71 -13.75 13.93 10.06
C THR A 71 -15.18 13.70 10.57
N HIS A 72 -15.51 12.50 11.05
CA HIS A 72 -16.88 12.17 11.44
C HIS A 72 -17.27 12.81 12.79
N PRO A 73 -18.33 13.65 12.87
CA PRO A 73 -18.68 14.42 14.07
C PRO A 73 -18.94 13.55 15.31
N GLN A 74 -19.64 12.42 15.15
CA GLN A 74 -19.93 11.52 16.27
C GLN A 74 -18.67 10.84 16.81
N CYS A 75 -17.67 10.60 15.97
CA CYS A 75 -16.39 10.02 16.39
C CYS A 75 -15.56 11.06 17.15
N GLN A 76 -15.56 12.32 16.68
CA GLN A 76 -14.90 13.42 17.39
C GLN A 76 -15.52 13.66 18.77
N GLU A 77 -16.85 13.65 18.87
CA GLU A 77 -17.56 13.82 20.15
C GLU A 77 -17.24 12.67 21.12
N ALA A 78 -17.24 11.43 20.63
CA ALA A 78 -17.09 10.27 21.49
C ALA A 78 -15.64 9.96 21.89
N LEU A 79 -14.66 10.18 21.01
CA LEU A 79 -13.23 9.90 21.24
C LEU A 79 -12.46 11.12 21.73
N GLY A 80 -12.89 12.33 21.33
CA GLY A 80 -12.15 13.58 21.50
C GLY A 80 -11.07 13.77 20.44
N THR A 81 -10.62 15.01 20.25
CA THR A 81 -9.52 15.38 19.35
C THR A 81 -8.23 15.62 20.14
N PRO A 82 -7.05 15.18 19.66
CA PRO A 82 -6.76 14.48 18.40
C PRO A 82 -6.98 12.95 18.46
N ILE A 83 -7.44 12.35 17.36
CA ILE A 83 -7.63 10.89 17.23
C ILE A 83 -6.39 10.24 16.59
N LYS A 84 -5.81 9.25 17.27
CA LYS A 84 -4.69 8.42 16.80
C LYS A 84 -5.20 7.07 16.32
N GLY A 85 -4.66 6.59 15.20
CA GLY A 85 -4.87 5.23 14.72
C GLY A 85 -3.68 4.35 15.10
N LEU A 86 -3.96 3.17 15.61
CA LEU A 86 -3.00 2.19 16.09
C LEU A 86 -3.31 0.82 15.45
N GLY A 87 -2.28 0.05 15.09
CA GLY A 87 -2.48 -1.33 14.64
C GLY A 87 -2.86 -2.28 15.78
N GLN A 88 -2.86 -3.60 15.53
CA GLN A 88 -3.24 -4.56 16.55
C GLN A 88 -2.24 -4.55 17.73
N PRO A 89 -2.70 -4.43 18.99
CA PRO A 89 -1.82 -4.55 20.14
C PRO A 89 -1.28 -5.97 20.19
N GLY A 90 0.05 -6.11 20.15
CA GLY A 90 0.70 -7.40 20.36
C GLY A 90 0.61 -7.83 21.84
N HIS A 91 0.82 -9.12 22.10
CA HIS A 91 0.86 -9.68 23.46
C HIS A 91 1.96 -9.09 24.36
N SER A 92 2.93 -8.37 23.80
CA SER A 92 4.03 -7.74 24.54
C SER A 92 4.02 -6.22 24.36
N ARG A 93 4.10 -5.48 25.47
CA ARG A 93 4.24 -4.00 25.49
C ARG A 93 5.48 -3.50 24.72
N ARG A 94 6.47 -4.39 24.46
CA ARG A 94 7.70 -4.06 23.71
C ARG A 94 7.50 -4.10 22.19
N HIS A 95 6.44 -4.70 21.68
CA HIS A 95 6.08 -4.67 20.26
C HIS A 95 5.47 -3.31 19.89
N ARG A 96 6.34 -2.32 19.70
CA ARG A 96 5.99 -0.99 19.19
C ARG A 96 5.63 -0.97 17.70
N ASN A 97 5.69 -2.12 17.02
CA ASN A 97 5.35 -2.24 15.61
C ASN A 97 3.90 -2.74 15.47
N MET A 98 2.95 -1.85 15.74
CA MET A 98 1.52 -2.11 15.59
C MET A 98 1.18 -2.01 14.10
N ARG A 99 1.45 -3.08 13.36
CA ARG A 99 1.12 -3.14 11.93
C ARG A 99 -0.37 -3.35 11.75
N VAL A 100 -0.91 -2.72 10.71
CA VAL A 100 -2.30 -2.91 10.30
C VAL A 100 -2.32 -3.94 9.18
N HIS A 101 -3.13 -4.98 9.37
CA HIS A 101 -3.27 -6.06 8.40
C HIS A 101 -4.61 -5.92 7.68
N LEU A 102 -4.57 -5.98 6.35
CA LEU A 102 -5.73 -6.08 5.48
C LEU A 102 -5.84 -7.55 5.08
N ASN A 103 -6.90 -8.21 5.53
CA ASN A 103 -7.11 -9.63 5.27
C ASN A 103 -8.12 -9.79 4.14
N ASN A 104 -7.80 -10.60 3.14
CA ASN A 104 -8.76 -11.03 2.14
C ASN A 104 -9.60 -12.16 2.73
N VAL A 105 -10.92 -12.00 2.73
CA VAL A 105 -11.89 -12.99 3.22
C VAL A 105 -12.89 -13.23 2.09
N MET A 106 -13.15 -14.50 1.78
CA MET A 106 -14.28 -14.86 0.91
C MET A 106 -15.53 -14.99 1.78
N LYS A 107 -16.60 -14.28 1.39
CA LYS A 107 -17.90 -14.39 2.05
C LYS A 107 -18.64 -15.62 1.52
N THR A 108 -19.65 -16.08 2.25
CA THR A 108 -20.50 -17.23 1.86
C THR A 108 -21.14 -17.05 0.48
N ASP A 109 -21.34 -15.80 0.05
CA ASP A 109 -21.92 -15.44 -1.25
C ASP A 109 -20.91 -15.50 -2.41
N GLY A 110 -19.66 -15.89 -2.15
CA GLY A 110 -18.60 -16.01 -3.16
C GLY A 110 -17.93 -14.68 -3.53
N THR A 111 -18.30 -13.57 -2.90
CA THR A 111 -17.67 -12.26 -3.08
C THR A 111 -16.34 -12.19 -2.32
N GLU A 112 -15.32 -11.60 -2.96
CA GLU A 112 -14.05 -11.27 -2.31
C GLU A 112 -14.20 -9.99 -1.49
N HIS A 113 -14.03 -10.13 -0.18
CA HIS A 113 -14.01 -9.03 0.77
C HIS A 113 -12.60 -8.80 1.30
N ARG A 114 -12.33 -7.55 1.67
CA ARG A 114 -11.11 -7.12 2.35
C ARG A 114 -11.49 -6.47 3.65
N VAL A 115 -11.14 -7.15 4.73
CA VAL A 115 -11.45 -6.70 6.09
C VAL A 115 -10.20 -6.20 6.79
N MET A 116 -10.35 -5.12 7.53
CA MET A 116 -9.28 -4.53 8.33
C MET A 116 -9.81 -4.21 9.73
N LYS A 117 -9.03 -4.60 10.73
CA LYS A 117 -9.27 -4.25 12.12
C LYS A 117 -8.11 -3.41 12.63
N PHE A 118 -8.42 -2.25 13.18
CA PHE A 118 -7.43 -1.39 13.82
C PHE A 118 -8.02 -0.71 15.06
N TYR A 119 -7.16 -0.10 15.85
CA TYR A 119 -7.53 0.54 17.12
C TYR A 119 -7.45 2.05 16.96
N VAL A 120 -8.37 2.75 17.58
CA VAL A 120 -8.40 4.20 17.60
C VAL A 120 -8.32 4.68 19.04
N GLU A 121 -7.50 5.68 19.29
CA GLU A 121 -7.29 6.26 20.61
C GLU A 121 -7.52 7.77 20.54
N GLY A 122 -8.45 8.26 21.35
CA GLY A 122 -8.62 9.69 21.59
C GLY A 122 -8.45 10.02 23.07
N PRO A 123 -8.42 11.30 23.45
CA PRO A 123 -8.22 11.73 24.83
C PRO A 123 -9.30 11.25 25.80
N VAL A 124 -10.53 11.03 25.32
CA VAL A 124 -11.67 10.64 26.15
C VAL A 124 -11.73 9.14 26.35
N ARG A 125 -11.53 8.38 25.26
CA ARG A 125 -11.62 6.91 25.26
C ARG A 125 -10.88 6.30 24.08
N TYR A 126 -10.68 4.98 24.15
CA TYR A 126 -10.25 4.16 23.02
C TYR A 126 -11.44 3.48 22.34
N GLY A 127 -11.22 3.03 21.11
CA GLY A 127 -12.17 2.31 20.26
C GLY A 127 -11.48 1.33 19.33
N ILE A 128 -12.28 0.51 18.68
CA ILE A 128 -11.86 -0.50 17.71
C ILE A 128 -12.59 -0.20 16.41
N ALA A 129 -11.86 0.07 15.35
CA ALA A 129 -12.43 0.26 14.02
C ALA A 129 -12.39 -1.05 13.24
N PHE A 130 -13.51 -1.34 12.59
CA PHE A 130 -13.69 -2.43 11.66
C PHE A 130 -14.08 -1.85 10.30
N LEU A 131 -13.32 -2.23 9.29
CA LEU A 131 -13.53 -1.87 7.91
C LEU A 131 -13.80 -3.14 7.11
N ASP A 132 -14.83 -3.12 6.29
CA ASP A 132 -15.11 -4.13 5.27
C ASP A 132 -15.21 -3.44 3.90
N GLN A 133 -14.47 -3.98 2.94
CA GLN A 133 -14.47 -3.54 1.55
C GLN A 133 -14.81 -4.70 0.64
N ALA A 134 -15.71 -4.49 -0.31
CA ALA A 134 -16.00 -5.44 -1.37
C ALA A 134 -15.46 -4.95 -2.70
N LYS A 135 -15.20 -5.89 -3.62
CA LYS A 135 -14.98 -5.55 -5.02
C LYS A 135 -16.28 -5.17 -5.70
N ASP A 136 -16.27 -4.02 -6.36
CA ASP A 136 -17.34 -3.58 -7.26
C ASP A 136 -17.24 -4.29 -8.63
N GLU A 137 -18.25 -4.14 -9.49
CA GLU A 137 -18.30 -4.70 -10.85
C GLU A 137 -17.13 -4.22 -11.73
N ASN A 138 -16.52 -3.09 -11.39
CA ASN A 138 -15.34 -2.51 -12.05
C ASN A 138 -13.99 -2.96 -11.45
N ASP A 139 -13.97 -4.02 -10.63
CA ASP A 139 -12.78 -4.53 -9.89
C ASP A 139 -12.12 -3.49 -8.95
N ASN A 140 -12.84 -2.44 -8.59
CA ASN A 140 -12.41 -1.44 -7.62
C ASN A 140 -12.87 -1.83 -6.20
N TRP A 141 -12.00 -1.59 -5.21
CA TRP A 141 -12.33 -1.82 -3.81
C TRP A 141 -13.19 -0.66 -3.28
N LYS A 142 -14.43 -0.97 -2.90
CA LYS A 142 -15.35 0.00 -2.30
C LYS A 142 -15.57 -0.33 -0.85
N THR A 143 -15.55 0.69 0.01
CA THR A 143 -15.88 0.54 1.43
C THR A 143 -17.37 0.34 1.57
N GLU A 144 -17.79 -0.84 2.02
CA GLU A 144 -19.20 -1.13 2.29
C GLU A 144 -19.57 -0.67 3.69
N VAL A 145 -18.69 -0.98 4.65
CA VAL A 145 -18.95 -0.75 6.07
C VAL A 145 -17.68 -0.26 6.75
N LEU A 146 -17.76 0.91 7.39
CA LEU A 146 -16.77 1.39 8.34
C LEU A 146 -17.44 1.66 9.68
N VAL A 147 -17.08 0.85 10.68
CA VAL A 147 -17.68 0.87 12.01
C VAL A 147 -16.62 1.11 13.06
N VAL A 148 -16.93 1.97 14.03
CA VAL A 148 -16.11 2.19 15.22
C VAL A 148 -16.87 1.69 16.44
N ASP A 149 -16.35 0.64 17.05
CA ASP A 149 -16.81 0.08 18.30
C ASP A 149 -16.10 0.73 19.47
N LEU A 150 -16.87 1.39 20.31
CA LEU A 150 -16.38 2.02 21.52
C LEU A 150 -16.75 1.13 22.72
N PRO A 151 -15.78 0.42 23.33
CA PRO A 151 -16.04 -0.47 24.45
C PRO A 151 -16.41 0.31 25.71
N ALA A 152 -17.15 -0.35 26.61
CA ALA A 152 -17.53 0.26 27.87
C ALA A 152 -16.29 0.54 28.73
N ASN A 153 -16.11 1.79 29.14
CA ASN A 153 -15.00 2.21 29.98
C ASN A 153 -15.58 2.89 31.21
N GLY A 154 -15.94 2.13 32.25
CA GLY A 154 -16.33 2.56 33.61
C GLY A 154 -17.38 3.68 33.73
N LEU A 155 -17.08 4.84 33.18
CA LEU A 155 -17.92 6.02 33.00
C LEU A 155 -18.81 5.99 31.74
N HIS A 156 -18.42 5.28 30.66
CA HIS A 156 -19.11 5.36 29.37
C HIS A 156 -19.72 4.02 28.95
N ARG A 157 -20.98 4.05 28.49
CA ARG A 157 -21.68 2.89 27.89
C ARG A 157 -21.01 2.46 26.57
N PRO A 158 -21.14 1.18 26.20
CA PRO A 158 -20.68 0.72 24.89
C PRO A 158 -21.50 1.42 23.80
N ARG A 159 -20.83 1.92 22.75
CA ARG A 159 -21.48 2.61 21.63
C ARG A 159 -20.79 2.17 20.34
N ARG A 160 -21.58 1.73 19.36
CA ARG A 160 -21.14 1.46 18.00
C ARG A 160 -21.51 2.66 17.12
N ILE A 161 -20.54 3.20 16.39
CA ILE A 161 -20.72 4.33 15.48
C ILE A 161 -20.47 3.82 14.07
N PHE A 162 -21.44 4.03 13.18
CA PHE A 162 -21.31 3.76 11.75
C PHE A 162 -20.83 5.04 11.07
N VAL A 163 -19.63 5.01 10.51
CA VAL A 163 -18.98 6.18 9.88
C VAL A 163 -19.31 6.21 8.39
N GLU A 164 -19.35 5.05 7.75
CA GLU A 164 -19.73 4.88 6.36
C GLU A 164 -20.55 3.59 6.25
N TYR A 165 -21.71 3.71 5.61
CA TYR A 165 -22.71 2.67 5.54
C TYR A 165 -23.34 2.68 4.14
N ASP A 166 -23.06 1.66 3.34
CA ASP A 166 -23.78 1.42 2.09
C ASP A 166 -25.01 0.54 2.39
N GLU A 167 -26.21 1.14 2.36
CA GLU A 167 -27.49 0.47 2.63
C GLU A 167 -27.71 -0.78 1.76
N LYS A 168 -27.07 -0.85 0.58
CA LYS A 168 -27.19 -2.00 -0.34
C LYS A 168 -26.46 -3.25 0.14
N ALA A 169 -25.44 -3.12 0.99
CA ALA A 169 -24.67 -4.27 1.50
C ALA A 169 -25.46 -5.07 2.55
N LEU A 170 -26.30 -4.39 3.35
CA LEU A 170 -27.10 -5.03 4.41
C LEU A 170 -28.41 -5.67 3.91
N SER A 171 -28.89 -5.29 2.72
CA SER A 171 -30.00 -5.99 2.05
C SER A 171 -29.65 -7.42 1.66
N LYS A 172 -28.36 -7.79 1.56
CA LYS A 172 -27.93 -9.17 1.28
C LYS A 172 -27.74 -10.02 2.55
N GLU A 173 -27.56 -9.40 3.72
CA GLU A 173 -27.42 -10.11 5.00
C GLU A 173 -28.75 -10.31 5.75
N GLY A 174 -29.82 -9.58 5.38
CA GLY A 174 -31.12 -9.62 6.08
C GLY A 174 -32.10 -10.72 5.65
N VAL A 175 -31.73 -11.62 4.73
CA VAL A 175 -32.58 -12.76 4.35
C VAL A 175 -31.82 -14.07 4.55
N LYS A 176 -31.86 -14.56 5.79
CA LYS A 176 -31.97 -16.00 6.09
C LYS A 176 -32.42 -16.21 7.52
#